data_AF-A0A1Y4LQV3-F1
#
_entry.id   AF-A0A1Y4LQV3-F1
#
_cell.length_a   1.000
_cell.length_b   1.000
_cell.length_c   1.000
_cell.angle_alpha   90.00
_cell.angle_beta   90.00
_cell.angle_gamma   90.00
#
_symmetry.space_group_name_H-M   'P 1'
#
loop_
_entity.id
_entity.type
_entity.pdbx_description
1 polymer ?
#
loop_
_entity_poly.entity_id
_entity_poly.type
_entity_poly.pdbx_seq_one_letter_code
_entity_poly.pdbx_strand_id
1 'polypeptide(L)' 'MKRYYANLLGTWVDITTAGTVADHQDPTTYFAEELYCQEGSTVPECFKYGYINVQYEGKNYRIDPSCIQIVTE' A
#
# COMPACT_ATOMS: atom_id res chain seq x y z
N MET A 1 -5.01 -9.62 13.39
CA MET A 1 -5.21 -8.22 12.91
C MET A 1 -4.25 -7.99 11.75
N LYS A 2 -4.53 -7.09 10.78
CA LYS A 2 -3.59 -6.81 9.68
C LYS A 2 -2.72 -5.59 10.01
N ARG A 3 -1.43 -5.65 9.65
CA ARG A 3 -0.49 -4.51 9.68
C ARG A 3 0.09 -4.29 8.30
N TYR A 4 0.34 -3.03 7.97
CA TYR A 4 0.76 -2.58 6.65
C TYR A 4 2.11 -1.87 6.76
N TYR A 5 3.11 -2.40 6.08
CA TYR A 5 4.46 -1.84 6.06
C TYR A 5 4.83 -1.40 4.65
N ALA A 6 5.46 -0.23 4.55
CA ALA A 6 6.02 0.29 3.30
C ALA A 6 7.53 0.42 3.40
N ASN A 7 8.25 -0.05 2.38
CA ASN A 7 9.68 0.20 2.26
C ASN A 7 9.90 1.61 1.70
N LEU A 8 10.26 2.55 2.58
CA LEU A 8 10.53 3.93 2.24
C LEU A 8 12.06 4.12 2.23
N LEU A 9 12.64 4.12 1.02
CA LEU A 9 14.09 4.32 0.80
C LEU A 9 14.97 3.32 1.58
N GLY A 10 14.58 2.05 1.62
CA GLY A 10 15.32 0.97 2.29
C GLY A 10 14.86 0.69 3.72
N THR A 11 14.02 1.54 4.30
CA THR A 11 13.48 1.35 5.66
C THR A 11 12.04 0.87 5.60
N TRP A 12 11.74 -0.27 6.23
CA TRP A 12 10.36 -0.73 6.41
C TRP A 12 9.69 0.05 7.53
N VAL A 13 8.66 0.83 7.16
CA VAL A 13 7.90 1.71 8.06
C VAL A 13 6.50 1.16 8.22
N ASP A 14 6.02 1.04 9.47
CA ASP A 14 4.62 0.72 9.74
C ASP A 14 3.74 1.93 9.39
N ILE A 15 2.92 1.79 8.36
CA ILE A 15 2.01 2.85 7.90
C ILE A 15 0.58 2.63 8.39
N THR A 16 0.30 1.57 9.15
CA THR A 16 -1.06 1.14 9.54
C THR A 16 -1.89 2.28 10.14
N THR A 17 -1.29 3.15 10.95
CA THR A 17 -1.97 4.31 11.57
C THR A 17 -1.25 5.63 11.34
N ALA A 18 -0.01 5.60 10.84
CA ALA A 18 0.85 6.76 10.71
C ALA A 18 1.01 7.24 9.26
N GLY A 19 0.51 6.48 8.28
CA GLY A 19 0.56 6.81 6.86
C GLY A 19 -0.77 6.64 6.17
N THR A 20 -0.83 7.09 4.92
CA THR A 20 -1.98 6.90 4.03
C THR A 20 -1.49 6.42 2.66
N VAL A 21 -2.42 5.94 1.84
CA VAL A 21 -2.14 5.42 0.49
C VAL A 21 -3.06 6.05 -0.55
N ALA A 22 -2.62 6.03 -1.81
CA ALA A 22 -3.35 6.61 -2.96
C ALA A 22 -3.76 8.07 -2.70
N ASP A 23 -5.07 8.35 -2.62
CA ASP A 23 -5.64 9.68 -2.37
C ASP A 23 -5.91 9.90 -0.88
N HIS A 24 -4.85 9.76 -0.06
CA HIS A 24 -4.91 9.90 1.40
C HIS A 24 -5.86 8.91 2.11
N GLN A 25 -6.06 7.72 1.54
CA GLN A 25 -6.89 6.68 2.11
C GLN A 25 -6.17 5.94 3.24
N ASP A 26 -6.94 5.46 4.22
CA ASP A 26 -6.46 4.56 5.26
C ASP A 26 -5.97 3.24 4.63
N PRO A 27 -4.79 2.72 5.02
CA PRO A 27 -4.26 1.47 4.45
C PRO A 27 -5.19 0.26 4.67
N THR A 28 -5.85 0.16 5.81
CA THR A 28 -6.73 -0.98 6.13
C THR A 28 -7.90 -1.01 5.16
N THR A 29 -8.58 0.12 4.97
CA THR A 29 -9.70 0.26 4.04
C THR A 29 -9.24 0.03 2.60
N TYR A 30 -8.20 0.74 2.17
CA TYR A 30 -7.72 0.69 0.79
C TYR A 30 -7.36 -0.73 0.34
N PHE A 31 -6.53 -1.44 1.11
CA PHE A 31 -6.14 -2.80 0.74
C PHE A 31 -7.24 -3.83 0.97
N ALA A 32 -8.27 -3.54 1.77
CA ALA A 32 -9.45 -4.40 1.85
C ALA A 32 -10.31 -4.29 0.59
N GLU A 33 -10.41 -3.09 0.01
CA GLU A 33 -11.26 -2.79 -1.15
C GLU A 33 -10.56 -3.06 -2.49
N GLU A 34 -9.26 -2.77 -2.58
CA GLU A 34 -8.53 -2.72 -3.86
C GLU A 34 -7.54 -3.89 -4.07
N LEU A 35 -7.33 -4.76 -3.07
CA LEU A 35 -6.46 -5.93 -3.22
C LEU A 35 -7.24 -7.13 -3.82
N TYR A 36 -7.69 -6.96 -5.06
CA TYR A 36 -8.34 -8.02 -5.84
C TYR A 36 -7.88 -7.94 -7.30
N CYS A 37 -7.95 -9.04 -8.03
CA CYS A 37 -7.69 -9.06 -9.47
C CYS A 37 -9.03 -9.01 -10.22
N GLN A 38 -9.14 -8.13 -11.21
CA GLN A 38 -10.26 -8.15 -12.16
C GLN A 38 -10.23 -9.45 -13.00
N GLU A 39 -11.39 -9.82 -13.57
CA GLU A 39 -11.48 -10.98 -14.45
C GLU A 39 -10.52 -10.85 -15.65
N GLY A 40 -9.67 -11.88 -15.83
CA GLY A 40 -8.63 -11.88 -16.87
C GLY A 40 -7.35 -11.11 -16.53
N SER A 41 -7.26 -10.48 -15.36
CA SER A 41 -6.04 -9.82 -14.87
C SER A 41 -5.30 -10.69 -13.85
N THR A 42 -3.98 -10.60 -13.87
CA THR A 42 -3.10 -11.13 -12.80
C THR A 42 -2.54 -10.03 -11.90
N VAL A 43 -2.84 -8.77 -12.22
CA VAL A 43 -2.41 -7.59 -11.47
C VAL A 43 -3.55 -7.15 -10.55
N PRO A 44 -3.32 -7.07 -9.23
CA PRO A 44 -4.29 -6.51 -8.30
C PRO A 44 -4.64 -5.06 -8.63
N GLU A 45 -5.89 -4.65 -8.40
CA GLU A 45 -6.40 -3.32 -8.73
C GLU A 45 -5.58 -2.21 -8.04
N CYS A 46 -5.19 -2.42 -6.78
CA CYS A 46 -4.32 -1.50 -6.04
C CYS A 46 -2.94 -1.28 -6.69
N PHE A 47 -2.51 -2.17 -7.61
CA PHE A 47 -1.21 -2.14 -8.28
C PHE A 47 -1.30 -1.85 -9.79
N LYS A 48 -2.50 -1.54 -10.31
CA LYS A 48 -2.74 -1.39 -11.77
C LYS A 48 -1.90 -0.32 -12.47
N TYR A 49 -1.38 0.64 -11.72
CA TYR A 49 -0.52 1.71 -12.24
C TYR A 49 0.99 1.41 -12.14
N GLY A 50 1.37 0.22 -11.66
CA GLY A 50 2.77 -0.19 -11.49
C GLY A 50 3.49 0.49 -10.32
N TYR A 51 2.79 1.28 -9.51
CA TYR A 51 3.29 1.87 -8.27
C TYR A 51 2.16 2.06 -7.27
N ILE A 52 2.53 2.29 -6.01
CA ILE A 52 1.62 2.70 -4.94
C ILE A 52 2.10 4.05 -4.42
N ASN A 53 1.18 5.01 -4.31
CA ASN A 53 1.47 6.28 -3.65
C ASN A 53 1.27 6.10 -2.15
N VAL A 54 2.29 6.39 -1.35
CA VAL A 54 2.26 6.34 0.11
C VAL A 54 2.57 7.73 0.64
N GLN A 55 1.73 8.25 1.53
CA GLN A 55 2.01 9.49 2.24
C GLN A 55 2.40 9.21 3.68
N TYR A 56 3.57 9.71 4.05
CA TYR A 56 4.14 9.54 5.38
C TYR A 56 5.00 10.75 5.74
N GLU A 57 4.81 11.32 6.94
CA GLU A 57 5.54 12.49 7.45
C GLU A 57 5.61 13.68 6.47
N GLY A 58 4.48 14.01 5.84
CA GLY A 58 4.37 15.13 4.90
C GLY A 58 5.07 14.92 3.55
N LYS A 59 5.56 13.71 3.26
CA LYS A 59 6.17 13.33 1.98
C LYS A 59 5.28 12.35 1.22
N ASN A 60 5.34 12.43 -0.10
CA ASN A 60 4.74 11.45 -1.02
C ASN A 60 5.83 10.52 -1.54
N TYR A 61 5.64 9.22 -1.39
CA TYR A 61 6.51 8.18 -1.92
C TYR A 61 5.75 7.40 -2.98
N ARG A 62 6.31 7.30 -4.19
CA ARG A 62 5.84 6.34 -5.18
C ARG A 62 6.76 5.14 -5.14
N ILE A 63 6.23 4.02 -4.67
CA ILE A 63 7.00 2.80 -4.46
C ILE A 63 6.46 1.68 -5.35
N ASP A 64 7.35 0.76 -5.70
CA ASP A 64 6.96 -0.48 -6.37
C ASP A 64 6.04 -1.31 -5.46
N PRO A 65 5.06 -2.06 -6.01
CA PRO A 65 4.19 -2.91 -5.20
C PRO A 65 4.90 -3.91 -4.29
N SER A 66 6.08 -4.42 -4.69
CA SER A 66 6.89 -5.30 -3.85
C SER A 66 7.42 -4.64 -2.58
N CYS A 67 7.37 -3.31 -2.51
CA CYS A 67 7.70 -2.52 -1.32
C CYS A 67 6.54 -2.36 -0.34
N ILE A 68 5.41 -3.07 -0.52
CA ILE A 68 4.35 -3.19 0.49
C ILE A 68 4.34 -4.61 1.08
N GLN A 69 4.27 -4.68 2.41
CA GLN A 69 4.04 -5.93 3.14
C GLN A 69 2.77 -5.82 3.97
N ILE A 70 1.89 -6.81 3.83
CA ILE A 70 0.67 -6.95 4.64
C ILE A 70 0.86 -8.18 5.53
N VAL A 71 0.97 -7.94 6.84
CA VAL A 71 1.22 -8.99 7.85
C VAL A 71 -0.09 -9.30 8.57
N THR A 72 -0.43 -10.58 8.72
CA THR A 72 -1.58 -11.05 9.50
C THR A 72 -1.10 -11.72 10.78
N GLU A 73 -1.58 -11.23 11.93
CA GLU A 73 -1.46 -11.88 13.24
C GLU A 73 -2.71 -12.69 13.57
#